data_AF-A0A401LY81-F1
#
_entry.id   AF-A0A401LY81-F1
#
_cell.length_a   1.000
_cell.length_b   1.000
_cell.length_c   1.000
_cell.angle_alpha   90.00
_cell.angle_beta   90.00
_cell.angle_gamma   90.00
#
_symmetry.space_group_name_H-M   'P 1'
#
loop_
_entity.id
_entity.type
_entity.pdbx_description
1 polymer ?
#
loop_
_entity_poly.entity_id
_entity_poly.type
_entity_poly.pdbx_seq_one_letter_code
_entity_poly.pdbx_strand_id
1 'polypeptide(L)'
;MKNWTKHGLAFEKAYDGRFAKIASKSASILTKVNDGKLVIDKVDGKYFMYWGEYAVYAATSENLVDWYPVLDENNQLKKLARPRKGYFDSQMTECGPPAIRTKYGIVLMYNGKNDKKSGDPTYPGGAYCAGQMLFDNKDPYKLLNRLDKPFFVPEASFEKSGQYKDGTVFIEGLAYFKKKLYLYYGCADSKVAVSVCDNVKNLLKID
;
A
#
# COMPACT_ATOMS: atom_id res chain seq x y z
N MET A 1 1.62 -6.64 -21.05
CA MET A 1 2.65 -5.71 -21.58
C MET A 1 3.98 -6.44 -21.68
N LYS A 2 4.83 -6.14 -22.68
CA LYS A 2 6.13 -6.82 -22.87
C LYS A 2 7.35 -5.85 -22.88
N ASN A 3 7.15 -4.57 -23.23
CA ASN A 3 8.23 -3.59 -23.35
C ASN A 3 8.06 -2.48 -22.30
N TRP A 4 9.15 -2.13 -21.61
CA TRP A 4 9.19 -1.12 -20.55
C TRP A 4 10.30 -0.11 -20.81
N THR A 5 10.03 1.17 -20.53
CA THR A 5 11.02 2.26 -20.61
C THR A 5 11.33 2.75 -19.19
N LYS A 6 12.62 2.82 -18.85
CA LYS A 6 13.05 3.40 -17.57
C LYS A 6 13.03 4.93 -17.68
N HIS A 7 12.51 5.60 -16.65
CA HIS A 7 12.44 7.07 -16.61
C HIS A 7 13.30 7.70 -15.49
N GLY A 8 14.14 6.92 -14.80
CA GLY A 8 14.96 7.40 -13.68
C GLY A 8 14.30 7.17 -12.32
N LEU A 9 14.77 7.89 -11.31
CA LEU A 9 14.27 7.76 -9.93
C LEU A 9 13.07 8.69 -9.73
N ALA A 10 12.03 8.20 -9.04
CA ALA A 10 10.79 8.95 -8.84
C ALA A 10 11.02 10.33 -8.20
N PHE A 11 11.99 10.47 -7.29
CA PHE A 11 12.24 11.70 -6.54
C PHE A 11 13.47 12.48 -7.03
N GLU A 12 14.00 12.16 -8.21
CA GLU A 12 15.24 12.76 -8.73
C GLU A 12 15.16 14.29 -8.86
N LYS A 13 14.03 14.82 -9.33
CA LYS A 13 13.83 16.26 -9.55
C LYS A 13 13.21 17.00 -8.37
N ALA A 14 12.73 16.28 -7.36
CA ALA A 14 12.01 16.90 -6.26
C ALA A 14 12.96 17.70 -5.36
N TYR A 15 12.65 18.98 -5.15
CA TYR A 15 13.37 19.87 -4.24
C TYR A 15 14.89 19.89 -4.52
N ASP A 16 15.27 20.17 -5.77
CA ASP A 16 16.66 20.20 -6.23
C ASP A 16 17.42 18.88 -5.94
N GLY A 17 16.72 17.76 -6.05
CA GLY A 17 17.28 16.42 -5.85
C GLY A 17 17.49 16.02 -4.40
N ARG A 18 16.90 16.74 -3.44
CA ARG A 18 17.00 16.46 -1.99
C ARG A 18 16.74 14.99 -1.64
N PHE A 19 15.82 14.34 -2.33
CA PHE A 19 15.41 12.97 -2.06
C PHE A 19 15.89 11.94 -3.10
N ALA A 20 16.78 12.33 -4.02
CA ALA A 20 17.22 11.45 -5.10
C ALA A 20 17.93 10.17 -4.60
N LYS A 21 18.60 10.24 -3.44
CA LYS A 21 19.42 9.14 -2.89
C LYS A 21 18.89 8.52 -1.60
N ILE A 22 17.65 8.86 -1.19
CA ILE A 22 17.08 8.23 0.00
C ILE A 22 16.75 6.77 -0.31
N ALA A 23 16.95 5.90 0.69
CA ALA A 23 16.37 4.56 0.63
C ALA A 23 14.84 4.69 0.64
N SER A 24 14.20 4.29 -0.46
CA SER A 24 12.76 4.33 -0.64
C SER A 24 12.31 3.18 -1.53
N LYS A 25 11.09 2.72 -1.32
CA LYS A 25 10.43 1.64 -2.07
C LYS A 25 8.92 1.71 -1.85
N SER A 26 8.20 0.84 -2.56
CA SER A 26 6.79 0.49 -2.31
C SER A 26 5.86 1.68 -2.50
N ALA A 27 5.34 1.83 -3.72
CA ALA A 27 4.52 2.95 -4.15
C ALA A 27 3.12 2.48 -4.59
N SER A 28 2.08 3.04 -3.95
CA SER A 28 0.67 2.74 -4.20
C SER A 28 0.01 3.97 -4.81
N ILE A 29 0.05 4.08 -6.14
CA ILE A 29 -0.66 5.14 -6.89
C ILE A 29 -2.16 5.07 -6.59
N LEU A 30 -2.81 6.22 -6.46
CA LEU A 30 -4.25 6.29 -6.27
C LEU A 30 -4.99 5.87 -7.55
N THR A 31 -5.98 5.00 -7.38
CA THR A 31 -6.85 4.51 -8.45
C THR A 31 -8.32 4.62 -8.06
N LYS A 32 -9.19 4.48 -9.04
CA LYS A 32 -10.63 4.27 -8.85
C LYS A 32 -11.13 3.23 -9.85
N VAL A 33 -12.27 2.62 -9.56
CA VAL A 33 -12.99 1.87 -10.58
C VAL A 33 -13.76 2.85 -11.45
N ASN A 34 -13.54 2.78 -12.76
CA ASN A 34 -14.27 3.52 -13.77
C ASN A 34 -14.52 2.58 -14.96
N ASP A 35 -15.77 2.50 -15.42
CA ASP A 35 -16.19 1.62 -16.53
C ASP A 35 -15.61 0.20 -16.44
N GLY A 36 -15.77 -0.41 -15.25
CA GLY A 36 -15.34 -1.78 -15.00
C GLY A 36 -13.83 -2.03 -15.02
N LYS A 37 -12.99 -0.99 -14.90
CA LYS A 37 -11.53 -1.07 -14.84
C LYS A 37 -10.98 -0.25 -13.68
N LEU A 38 -9.85 -0.67 -13.11
CA LEU A 38 -9.05 0.20 -12.24
C LEU A 38 -8.25 1.17 -13.12
N VAL A 39 -8.46 2.46 -12.91
CA VAL A 39 -7.73 3.54 -13.60
C VAL A 39 -7.08 4.45 -12.56
N ILE A 40 -5.96 5.07 -12.92
CA ILE A 40 -5.31 6.08 -12.09
C ILE A 40 -6.28 7.25 -11.87
N ASP A 41 -6.35 7.74 -10.64
CA ASP A 41 -7.15 8.89 -10.25
C ASP A 41 -6.28 10.02 -9.71
N LYS A 42 -6.87 11.22 -9.64
CA LYS A 42 -6.18 12.45 -9.23
C LYS A 42 -6.73 13.01 -7.91
N VAL A 43 -5.92 13.83 -7.26
CA VAL A 43 -6.30 14.71 -6.16
C VAL A 43 -5.89 16.12 -6.56
N ASP A 44 -6.82 17.08 -6.53
CA ASP A 44 -6.58 18.49 -6.86
C ASP A 44 -5.81 18.69 -8.18
N GLY A 45 -6.20 17.94 -9.22
CA GLY A 45 -5.63 18.00 -10.56
C GLY A 45 -4.28 17.26 -10.74
N LYS A 46 -3.67 16.78 -9.66
CA LYS A 46 -2.38 16.06 -9.66
C LYS A 46 -2.55 14.56 -9.44
N TYR A 47 -1.64 13.77 -9.99
CA TYR A 47 -1.52 12.37 -9.62
C TYR A 47 -1.03 12.25 -8.19
N PHE A 48 -1.46 11.18 -7.52
CA PHE A 48 -1.22 10.97 -6.10
C PHE A 48 -0.75 9.53 -5.86
N MET A 49 0.19 9.35 -4.93
CA MET A 49 0.53 8.03 -4.41
C MET A 49 0.80 8.09 -2.91
N TYR A 50 0.45 7.00 -2.22
CA TYR A 50 1.10 6.65 -0.95
C TYR A 50 2.38 5.89 -1.23
N TRP A 51 3.39 6.01 -0.38
CA TRP A 51 4.61 5.23 -0.52
C TRP A 51 5.32 4.99 0.81
N GLY A 52 6.24 4.03 0.85
CA GLY A 52 7.13 3.77 1.98
C GLY A 52 7.00 2.40 2.62
N GLU A 53 7.98 2.08 3.45
CA GLU A 53 8.17 0.78 4.15
C GLU A 53 8.04 0.94 5.68
N TYR A 54 8.87 1.81 6.27
CA TYR A 54 8.89 2.06 7.73
C TYR A 54 7.88 3.10 8.21
N ALA A 55 7.18 3.74 7.28
CA ALA A 55 6.06 4.64 7.50
C ALA A 55 5.31 4.79 6.18
N VAL A 56 4.05 5.20 6.25
CA VAL A 56 3.29 5.61 5.07
C VAL A 56 3.51 7.11 4.87
N TYR A 57 4.05 7.46 3.71
CA TYR A 57 4.22 8.82 3.21
C TYR A 57 3.28 9.07 2.03
N ALA A 58 3.31 10.29 1.48
CA ALA A 58 2.64 10.61 0.22
C ALA A 58 3.56 11.36 -0.74
N ALA A 59 3.22 11.33 -2.02
CA ALA A 59 3.83 12.16 -3.05
C ALA A 59 2.80 12.53 -4.12
N THR A 60 3.03 13.66 -4.78
CA THR A 60 2.21 14.12 -5.91
C THR A 60 3.04 14.19 -7.19
N SER A 61 2.41 14.06 -8.35
CA SER A 61 3.07 14.18 -9.64
C SER A 61 2.14 14.82 -10.68
N GLU A 62 2.73 15.50 -11.66
CA GLU A 62 2.00 16.02 -12.82
C GLU A 62 2.05 15.07 -14.03
N ASN A 63 3.03 14.15 -14.06
CA ASN A 63 3.32 13.32 -15.23
C ASN A 63 3.52 11.82 -14.94
N LEU A 64 3.32 11.37 -13.68
CA LEU A 64 3.54 10.00 -13.20
C LEU A 64 5.00 9.52 -13.16
N VAL A 65 5.95 10.37 -13.54
CA VAL A 65 7.38 10.06 -13.59
C VAL A 65 8.13 10.82 -12.51
N ASP A 66 7.97 12.15 -12.48
CA ASP A 66 8.58 13.04 -11.51
C ASP A 66 7.63 13.22 -10.33
N TRP A 67 7.98 12.67 -9.18
CA TRP A 67 7.17 12.68 -7.97
C TRP A 67 7.79 13.60 -6.92
N TYR A 68 6.94 14.35 -6.24
CA TYR A 68 7.30 15.30 -5.20
C TYR A 68 6.77 14.80 -3.86
N PRO A 69 7.63 14.28 -2.96
CA PRO A 69 7.23 13.85 -1.62
C PRO A 69 6.59 14.97 -0.82
N VAL A 70 5.49 14.68 -0.14
CA VAL A 70 4.80 15.67 0.69
C VAL A 70 5.59 15.90 1.97
N LEU A 71 5.81 17.18 2.30
CA LEU A 71 6.57 17.61 3.46
C LEU A 71 5.65 18.15 4.55
N ASP A 72 6.09 18.05 5.81
CA ASP A 72 5.44 18.64 6.97
C ASP A 72 5.89 20.08 7.20
N GLU A 73 5.34 20.74 8.23
CA GLU A 73 5.64 22.12 8.60
C GLU A 73 7.13 22.35 8.96
N ASN A 74 7.85 21.29 9.32
CA ASN A 74 9.29 21.32 9.62
C ASN A 74 10.15 20.96 8.40
N ASN A 75 9.54 20.96 7.20
CA ASN A 75 10.17 20.62 5.94
C ASN A 75 10.75 19.19 5.94
N GLN A 76 10.17 18.25 6.71
CA GLN A 76 10.53 16.82 6.73
C GLN A 76 9.49 15.99 5.99
N LEU A 77 9.82 14.75 5.61
CA LEU A 77 8.85 13.84 4.98
C LEU A 77 7.63 13.62 5.90
N LYS A 78 6.45 14.00 5.43
CA LYS A 78 5.21 13.91 6.20
C LYS A 78 4.79 12.45 6.38
N LYS A 79 4.86 11.96 7.62
CA LYS A 79 4.46 10.59 7.99
C LYS A 79 2.96 10.55 8.28
N LEU A 80 2.21 9.89 7.41
CA LEU A 80 0.75 9.73 7.53
C LEU A 80 0.36 8.58 8.46
N ALA A 81 1.18 7.53 8.50
CA ALA A 81 1.05 6.45 9.46
C ALA A 81 2.43 5.87 9.82
N ARG A 82 2.54 5.31 11.01
CA ARG A 82 3.76 4.68 11.54
C ARG A 82 3.43 3.30 12.15
N PRO A 83 4.45 2.45 12.36
CA PRO A 83 4.28 1.21 13.10
C PRO A 83 3.71 1.43 14.50
N ARG A 84 2.94 0.46 15.02
CA ARG A 84 2.27 0.54 16.32
C ARG A 84 2.69 -0.63 17.23
N LYS A 85 3.24 -0.33 18.41
CA LYS A 85 3.53 -1.35 19.42
C LYS A 85 2.26 -2.11 19.81
N GLY A 86 2.34 -3.44 19.88
CA GLY A 86 1.24 -4.33 20.24
C GLY A 86 0.30 -4.72 19.10
N TYR A 87 0.60 -4.31 17.85
CA TYR A 87 -0.20 -4.64 16.66
C TYR A 87 0.63 -5.44 15.64
N PHE A 88 -0.04 -6.05 14.66
CA PHE A 88 0.61 -6.82 13.58
C PHE A 88 1.58 -5.97 12.72
N ASP A 89 1.39 -4.66 12.72
CA ASP A 89 2.14 -3.67 11.94
C ASP A 89 3.08 -2.85 12.84
N SER A 90 3.77 -3.56 13.73
CA SER A 90 4.60 -3.02 14.81
C SER A 90 6.04 -2.73 14.41
N GLN A 91 6.55 -3.35 13.36
CA GLN A 91 7.88 -3.06 12.81
C GLN A 91 7.82 -2.21 11.54
N MET A 92 6.87 -2.48 10.63
CA MET A 92 6.74 -1.80 9.34
C MET A 92 5.27 -1.56 8.99
N THR A 93 5.02 -0.56 8.14
CA THR A 93 3.71 -0.21 7.57
C THR A 93 3.91 0.05 6.08
N GLU A 94 4.21 -1.00 5.35
CA GLU A 94 4.70 -0.92 3.98
C GLU A 94 3.55 -0.87 2.97
N CYS A 95 3.60 0.06 2.03
CA CYS A 95 2.57 0.20 1.01
C CYS A 95 2.44 -1.08 0.15
N GLY A 96 1.21 -1.53 -0.11
CA GLY A 96 0.92 -2.71 -0.92
C GLY A 96 0.46 -2.33 -2.34
N PRO A 97 -0.67 -2.88 -2.84
CA PRO A 97 -1.16 -2.56 -4.17
C PRO A 97 -1.56 -1.08 -4.30
N PRO A 98 -1.81 -0.58 -5.54
CA PRO A 98 -2.38 0.75 -5.76
C PRO A 98 -3.58 1.03 -4.85
N ALA A 99 -3.61 2.21 -4.23
CA ALA A 99 -4.70 2.61 -3.35
C ALA A 99 -5.99 2.78 -4.16
N ILE A 100 -7.15 2.55 -3.55
CA ILE A 100 -8.44 2.53 -4.25
C ILE A 100 -9.42 3.51 -3.61
N ARG A 101 -9.96 4.41 -4.43
CA ARG A 101 -11.02 5.32 -4.01
C ARG A 101 -12.34 4.58 -3.87
N THR A 102 -13.01 4.81 -2.75
CA THR A 102 -14.33 4.25 -2.41
C THR A 102 -15.31 5.38 -2.05
N LYS A 103 -16.58 5.03 -1.86
CA LYS A 103 -17.58 6.01 -1.37
C LYS A 103 -17.31 6.49 0.06
N TYR A 104 -16.54 5.75 0.85
CA TYR A 104 -16.22 6.06 2.25
C TYR A 104 -14.88 6.78 2.44
N GLY A 105 -14.03 6.79 1.42
CA GLY A 105 -12.67 7.32 1.49
C GLY A 105 -11.71 6.58 0.56
N ILE A 106 -10.43 6.88 0.67
CA ILE A 106 -9.36 6.20 -0.05
C ILE A 106 -8.87 5.04 0.81
N VAL A 107 -8.95 3.81 0.31
CA VAL A 107 -8.42 2.62 0.99
C VAL A 107 -7.01 2.35 0.50
N LEU A 108 -6.05 2.38 1.42
CA LEU A 108 -4.71 1.87 1.22
C LEU A 108 -4.64 0.48 1.87
N MET A 109 -4.46 -0.55 1.04
CA MET A 109 -4.09 -1.88 1.54
C MET A 109 -2.56 -1.90 1.70
N TYR A 110 -2.08 -2.35 2.85
CA TYR A 110 -0.66 -2.27 3.22
C TYR A 110 -0.21 -3.55 3.93
N ASN A 111 1.10 -3.74 4.00
CA ASN A 111 1.77 -4.88 4.61
C ASN A 111 2.38 -4.46 5.96
N GLY A 112 1.90 -5.06 7.04
CA GLY A 112 2.45 -4.88 8.38
C GLY A 112 3.43 -5.98 8.71
N LYS A 113 4.68 -5.62 9.04
CA LYS A 113 5.64 -6.58 9.60
C LYS A 113 5.52 -6.60 11.11
N ASN A 114 5.26 -7.77 11.68
CA ASN A 114 5.09 -7.92 13.12
C ASN A 114 6.46 -7.94 13.81
N ASP A 115 6.67 -7.08 14.80
CA ASP A 115 7.91 -7.04 15.56
C ASP A 115 8.02 -8.25 16.50
N LYS A 116 9.20 -8.86 16.60
CA LYS A 116 9.42 -10.07 17.39
C LYS A 116 9.30 -9.86 18.90
N LYS A 117 9.49 -8.65 19.39
CA LYS A 117 9.53 -8.34 20.84
C LYS A 117 8.32 -7.53 21.28
N SER A 118 7.81 -6.68 20.39
CA SER A 118 6.85 -5.63 20.72
C SER A 118 5.61 -5.64 19.83
N GLY A 119 5.47 -6.66 18.97
CA GLY A 119 4.31 -6.88 18.14
C GLY A 119 3.14 -7.53 18.85
N ASP A 120 2.10 -7.82 18.08
CA ASP A 120 0.94 -8.58 18.55
C ASP A 120 1.34 -10.07 18.69
N PRO A 121 1.24 -10.66 19.89
CA PRO A 121 1.65 -12.06 20.13
C PRO A 121 0.74 -13.08 19.43
N THR A 122 -0.41 -12.68 18.90
CA THR A 122 -1.31 -13.57 18.15
C THR A 122 -0.79 -13.90 16.75
N TYR A 123 0.12 -13.08 16.20
CA TYR A 123 0.74 -13.33 14.89
C TYR A 123 2.23 -13.63 15.04
N PRO A 124 2.84 -14.44 14.17
CA PRO A 124 4.25 -14.76 14.27
C PRO A 124 5.17 -13.53 14.16
N GLY A 125 6.22 -13.50 14.98
CA GLY A 125 7.19 -12.40 14.97
C GLY A 125 8.05 -12.41 13.70
N GLY A 126 8.03 -11.31 12.96
CA GLY A 126 8.73 -11.14 11.69
C GLY A 126 7.90 -11.48 10.44
N ALA A 127 6.70 -12.02 10.62
CA ALA A 127 5.76 -12.26 9.54
C ALA A 127 5.18 -10.95 8.99
N TYR A 128 4.87 -10.94 7.70
CA TYR A 128 4.03 -9.91 7.08
C TYR A 128 2.58 -10.36 7.03
N CYS A 129 1.69 -9.50 7.53
CA CYS A 129 0.24 -9.63 7.45
C CYS A 129 -0.35 -8.36 6.81
N ALA A 130 -1.49 -8.46 6.12
CA ALA A 130 -2.06 -7.33 5.40
C ALA A 130 -3.10 -6.56 6.21
N GLY A 131 -2.98 -5.24 6.20
CA GLY A 131 -3.90 -4.28 6.80
C GLY A 131 -4.60 -3.40 5.78
N GLN A 132 -5.54 -2.59 6.28
CA GLN A 132 -6.17 -1.51 5.51
C GLN A 132 -6.18 -0.22 6.33
N MET A 133 -5.84 0.88 5.67
CA MET A 133 -6.01 2.25 6.16
C MET A 133 -7.07 2.94 5.30
N LEU A 134 -7.96 3.70 5.94
CA LEU A 134 -8.97 4.52 5.29
C LEU A 134 -8.59 5.99 5.46
N PHE A 135 -8.31 6.67 4.35
CA PHE A 135 -8.04 8.10 4.29
C PHE A 135 -9.24 8.88 3.76
N ASP A 136 -9.32 10.17 4.09
CA ASP A 136 -10.40 11.05 3.62
C ASP A 136 -10.32 11.28 2.10
N ASN A 137 -11.48 11.36 1.44
CA ASN A 137 -11.55 11.61 -0.01
C ASN A 137 -11.20 13.05 -0.39
N LYS A 138 -11.46 14.01 0.51
CA LYS A 138 -11.19 15.45 0.35
C LYS A 138 -9.78 15.81 0.81
N ASP A 139 -9.30 15.15 1.86
CA ASP A 139 -7.93 15.30 2.36
C ASP A 139 -7.23 13.93 2.40
N PRO A 140 -6.48 13.55 1.35
CA PRO A 140 -5.86 12.23 1.29
C PRO A 140 -4.75 12.03 2.35
N TYR A 141 -4.37 13.08 3.09
CA TYR A 141 -3.40 13.02 4.17
C TYR A 141 -4.04 12.68 5.52
N LYS A 142 -5.37 12.78 5.63
CA LYS A 142 -6.11 12.54 6.86
C LYS A 142 -6.50 11.08 7.00
N LEU A 143 -5.84 10.37 7.91
CA LEU A 143 -6.21 9.00 8.29
C LEU A 143 -7.53 9.02 9.09
N LEU A 144 -8.57 8.39 8.56
CA LEU A 144 -9.88 8.27 9.20
C LEU A 144 -9.98 7.01 10.05
N ASN A 145 -9.44 5.90 9.55
CA ASN A 145 -9.48 4.62 10.27
C ASN A 145 -8.34 3.69 9.82
N ARG A 146 -8.01 2.70 10.65
CA ARG A 146 -6.99 1.69 10.39
C ARG A 146 -7.39 0.41 11.12
N LEU A 147 -7.28 -0.74 10.45
CA LEU A 147 -7.62 -2.00 11.08
C LEU A 147 -6.67 -2.33 12.25
N ASP A 148 -7.25 -2.79 13.36
CA ASP A 148 -6.47 -3.27 14.51
C ASP A 148 -5.94 -4.69 14.31
N LYS A 149 -6.65 -5.50 13.53
CA LYS A 149 -6.23 -6.84 13.12
C LYS A 149 -6.02 -6.88 11.61
N PRO A 150 -5.03 -7.64 11.11
CA PRO A 150 -4.88 -7.86 9.69
C PRO A 150 -6.12 -8.53 9.11
N PHE A 151 -6.47 -8.19 7.87
CA PHE A 151 -7.57 -8.83 7.15
C PHE A 151 -7.11 -10.05 6.34
N PHE A 152 -5.79 -10.22 6.19
CA PHE A 152 -5.17 -11.31 5.44
C PHE A 152 -3.86 -11.71 6.12
N VAL A 153 -3.72 -12.99 6.47
CA VAL A 153 -2.59 -13.55 7.23
C VAL A 153 -2.11 -14.84 6.58
N PRO A 154 -0.87 -15.29 6.83
CA PRO A 154 -0.41 -16.59 6.35
C PRO A 154 -1.17 -17.74 7.04
N GLU A 155 -1.95 -18.50 6.30
CA GLU A 155 -2.72 -19.65 6.79
C GLU A 155 -2.30 -20.95 6.12
N ALA A 156 -2.22 -20.95 4.78
CA ALA A 156 -1.93 -22.13 3.98
C ALA A 156 -0.46 -22.55 4.04
N SER A 157 -0.19 -23.83 3.78
CA SER A 157 1.17 -24.39 3.84
C SER A 157 2.14 -23.68 2.88
N PHE A 158 1.69 -23.32 1.69
CA PHE A 158 2.51 -22.62 0.69
C PHE A 158 2.84 -21.17 1.09
N GLU A 159 2.12 -20.58 2.03
CA GLU A 159 2.38 -19.23 2.58
C GLU A 159 3.40 -19.28 3.73
N LYS A 160 3.68 -20.48 4.25
CA LYS A 160 4.56 -20.77 5.39
C LYS A 160 5.84 -21.52 4.98
N SER A 161 5.95 -21.94 3.72
CA SER A 161 7.10 -22.66 3.19
C SER A 161 7.96 -21.76 2.30
N GLY A 162 9.09 -21.28 2.82
CA GLY A 162 10.03 -20.41 2.09
C GLY A 162 11.12 -19.85 2.99
N GLN A 163 11.66 -18.68 2.66
CA GLN A 163 12.68 -18.01 3.49
C GLN A 163 12.13 -17.62 4.87
N TYR A 164 10.84 -17.32 4.94
CA TYR A 164 10.13 -16.98 6.17
C TYR A 164 9.39 -18.21 6.71
N LYS A 165 10.03 -18.92 7.63
CA LYS A 165 9.46 -20.14 8.28
C LYS A 165 8.16 -19.87 9.05
N ASP A 166 7.98 -18.63 9.49
CA ASP A 166 6.81 -18.16 10.21
C ASP A 166 5.67 -17.67 9.29
N GLY A 167 5.91 -17.71 7.97
CA GLY A 167 4.98 -17.30 6.91
C GLY A 167 4.96 -15.81 6.61
N THR A 168 4.72 -15.48 5.34
CA THR A 168 4.56 -14.10 4.85
C THR A 168 3.52 -14.10 3.74
N VAL A 169 2.54 -13.19 3.84
CA VAL A 169 1.66 -12.79 2.74
C VAL A 169 1.94 -11.32 2.43
N PHE A 170 2.57 -11.06 1.29
CA PHE A 170 2.93 -9.70 0.88
C PHE A 170 2.05 -9.26 -0.29
N ILE A 171 1.04 -8.44 -0.02
CA ILE A 171 0.06 -8.02 -1.02
C ILE A 171 0.62 -6.89 -1.89
N GLU A 172 0.48 -7.03 -3.22
CA GLU A 172 1.12 -6.08 -4.14
C GLU A 172 0.35 -5.85 -5.45
N GLY A 173 -0.45 -6.82 -5.89
CA GLY A 173 -1.31 -6.66 -7.07
C GLY A 173 -2.78 -6.59 -6.69
N LEU A 174 -3.51 -5.60 -7.22
CA LEU A 174 -4.97 -5.54 -7.13
C LEU A 174 -5.55 -5.29 -8.52
N ALA A 175 -6.43 -6.18 -8.96
CA ALA A 175 -7.13 -6.05 -10.23
C ALA A 175 -8.64 -6.15 -10.05
N TYR A 176 -9.39 -5.26 -10.69
CA TYR A 176 -10.83 -5.39 -10.83
C TYR A 176 -11.12 -6.09 -12.17
N PHE A 177 -11.72 -7.28 -12.11
CA PHE A 177 -12.03 -8.07 -13.29
C PHE A 177 -13.33 -8.83 -13.10
N LYS A 178 -14.21 -8.82 -14.11
CA LYS A 178 -15.51 -9.51 -14.07
C LYS A 178 -16.30 -9.28 -12.76
N LYS A 179 -16.34 -8.03 -12.28
CA LYS A 179 -17.03 -7.60 -11.06
C LYS A 179 -16.49 -8.21 -9.75
N LYS A 180 -15.23 -8.62 -9.74
CA LYS A 180 -14.50 -9.16 -8.58
C LYS A 180 -13.18 -8.42 -8.40
N LEU A 181 -12.69 -8.36 -7.17
CA LEU A 181 -11.31 -7.94 -6.88
C LEU A 181 -10.42 -9.17 -6.76
N TYR A 182 -9.32 -9.17 -7.51
CA TYR A 182 -8.26 -10.17 -7.44
C TYR A 182 -7.05 -9.55 -6.75
N LEU A 183 -6.71 -10.09 -5.59
CA LEU A 183 -5.55 -9.69 -4.80
C LEU A 183 -4.42 -10.68 -5.06
N TYR A 184 -3.36 -10.23 -5.70
CA TYR A 184 -2.14 -11.00 -5.94
C TYR A 184 -1.10 -10.67 -4.88
N TYR A 185 -0.48 -11.70 -4.33
CA TYR A 185 0.45 -11.57 -3.21
C TYR A 185 1.61 -12.56 -3.29
N GLY A 186 2.76 -12.13 -2.78
CA GLY A 186 3.92 -12.98 -2.55
C GLY A 186 3.70 -13.88 -1.34
N CYS A 187 4.13 -15.14 -1.45
CA CYS A 187 4.06 -16.15 -0.40
C CYS A 187 5.47 -16.56 0.03
N ALA A 188 5.83 -16.28 1.29
CA ALA A 188 7.12 -16.63 1.90
C ALA A 188 8.35 -16.31 1.02
N ASP A 189 8.31 -15.16 0.32
CA ASP A 189 9.34 -14.69 -0.62
C ASP A 189 9.73 -15.71 -1.72
N SER A 190 8.78 -16.54 -2.16
CA SER A 190 9.09 -17.66 -3.07
C SER A 190 8.04 -17.96 -4.15
N LYS A 191 6.78 -17.58 -3.96
CA LYS A 191 5.68 -17.89 -4.89
C LYS A 191 4.73 -16.70 -5.01
N VAL A 192 3.91 -16.72 -6.06
CA VAL A 192 2.77 -15.81 -6.23
C VAL A 192 1.48 -16.60 -6.02
N ALA A 193 0.55 -16.06 -5.25
CA ALA A 193 -0.80 -16.60 -5.09
C ALA A 193 -1.85 -15.51 -5.33
N VAL A 194 -3.12 -15.91 -5.33
CA VAL A 194 -4.26 -15.02 -5.59
C VAL A 194 -5.40 -15.32 -4.62
N SER A 195 -6.05 -14.26 -4.14
CA SER A 195 -7.31 -14.30 -3.39
C SER A 195 -8.35 -13.46 -4.12
N VAL A 196 -9.63 -13.84 -4.01
CA VAL A 196 -10.72 -13.23 -4.78
C VAL A 196 -11.84 -12.75 -3.85
N CYS A 197 -12.24 -11.49 -4.01
CA CYS A 197 -13.38 -10.91 -3.32
C CYS A 197 -14.53 -10.65 -4.31
N ASP A 198 -15.67 -11.28 -4.04
CA ASP A 198 -16.86 -11.23 -4.91
C ASP A 198 -17.81 -10.07 -4.59
N ASN A 199 -17.83 -9.59 -3.34
CA ASN A 199 -18.81 -8.62 -2.86
C ASN A 199 -18.29 -7.17 -2.87
N VAL A 200 -18.04 -6.63 -4.07
CA VAL A 200 -17.41 -5.31 -4.23
C VAL A 200 -18.40 -4.20 -4.60
N LYS A 201 -19.66 -4.55 -4.92
CA LYS A 201 -20.71 -3.62 -5.37
C LYS A 201 -21.01 -2.50 -4.36
N ASN A 202 -20.99 -2.82 -3.07
CA ASN A 202 -21.35 -1.86 -2.03
C ASN A 202 -20.18 -0.98 -1.58
N LEU A 203 -18.95 -1.34 -1.95
CA LEU A 203 -17.72 -0.68 -1.50
C LEU A 203 -17.27 0.39 -2.50
N LEU A 204 -17.34 0.07 -3.78
CA LEU A 204 -16.84 0.92 -4.85
C LEU A 204 -17.92 1.93 -5.27
N LYS A 205 -17.49 3.13 -5.64
CA LYS A 205 -18.35 4.10 -6.31
C LYS A 205 -18.59 3.56 -7.72
N ILE A 206 -19.61 2.74 -7.89
CA ILE A 206 -20.06 2.26 -9.19
C ILE A 206 -21.29 3.10 -9.50
N ASP A 207 -21.07 4.21 -10.23
CA ASP A 207 -22.16 4.97 -10.84
C ASP A 207 -22.77 4.15 -11.99
#